data_AF-A0A348PFX3-F1
#
_entry.id   AF-A0A348PFX3-F1
#
_cell.length_a   1.000
_cell.length_b   1.000
_cell.length_c   1.000
_cell.angle_alpha   90.00
_cell.angle_beta   90.00
_cell.angle_gamma   90.00
#
_symmetry.space_group_name_H-M   'P 1'
#
loop_
_entity.id
_entity.type
_entity.pdbx_description
1 polymer ?
#
loop_
_entity_poly.entity_id
_entity_poly.type
_entity_poly.pdbx_seq_one_letter_code
_entity_poly.pdbx_strand_id
1 'polypeptide(L)'
;SKPEPLPAHEKKPARGGPFKNAYAHGFVAVVGTKGDDAADALIMAKARFDADQWWVRGNGRFEILTDTAFDPKQYLGRNVVLYGNHDQNAAWGALIGDSTSIDVRNGSFAGPTSRHTGEDIATMFVLPRIDCDQGQVGVVAATGAVGMRAAMRTPIFSAGVGVPDLIAFRASMLTDGATGIIEAGFFGNDWGIDTGTWMRR
;
A
#
# COMPACT_ATOMS: atom_id res chain seq x y z
N SER A 1 33.31 0.39 -18.15
CA SER A 1 32.12 0.04 -18.95
C SER A 1 30.91 0.70 -18.32
N LYS A 2 29.99 1.23 -19.13
CA LYS A 2 28.69 1.70 -18.61
C LYS A 2 27.91 0.44 -18.18
N PRO A 3 27.35 0.37 -16.96
CA PRO A 3 26.56 -0.80 -16.57
C PRO A 3 25.39 -0.99 -17.54
N GLU A 4 25.05 -2.23 -17.85
CA GLU A 4 23.86 -2.55 -18.63
C GLU A 4 22.62 -1.98 -17.93
N PRO A 5 21.61 -1.51 -18.68
CA PRO A 5 20.35 -1.09 -18.10
C PRO A 5 19.73 -2.25 -17.31
N LEU A 6 19.30 -1.98 -16.08
CA LEU A 6 18.55 -2.97 -15.29
C LEU A 6 17.33 -3.45 -16.08
N PRO A 7 16.98 -4.75 -16.02
CA PRO A 7 15.77 -5.27 -16.64
C PRO A 7 14.53 -4.47 -16.24
N ALA A 8 13.59 -4.26 -17.17
CA ALA A 8 12.44 -3.38 -16.96
C ALA A 8 11.56 -3.76 -15.74
N HIS A 9 11.60 -5.03 -15.33
CA HIS A 9 10.84 -5.59 -14.22
C HIS A 9 11.54 -5.49 -12.86
N GLU A 10 12.83 -5.18 -12.80
CA GLU A 10 13.56 -5.05 -11.54
C GLU A 10 13.33 -3.69 -10.87
N LYS A 11 13.64 -3.63 -9.58
CA LYS A 11 13.75 -2.41 -8.81
C LYS A 11 14.77 -1.47 -9.46
N LYS A 12 14.34 -0.23 -9.66
CA LYS A 12 15.14 0.85 -10.24
C LYS A 12 14.87 2.16 -9.49
N PRO A 13 15.69 3.21 -9.63
CA PRO A 13 15.47 4.47 -8.91
C PRO A 13 14.06 5.06 -9.05
N ALA A 14 13.44 4.90 -10.23
CA ALA A 14 12.06 5.36 -10.47
C ALA A 14 10.97 4.45 -9.84
N ARG A 15 11.34 3.25 -9.39
CA ARG A 15 10.42 2.18 -8.99
C ARG A 15 11.15 1.18 -8.08
N GLY A 16 11.53 1.60 -6.88
CA GLY A 16 12.41 0.81 -6.01
C GLY A 16 11.84 0.46 -4.63
N GLY A 17 10.75 1.11 -4.22
CA GLY A 17 10.42 1.19 -2.80
C GLY A 17 11.42 2.08 -2.03
N PRO A 18 11.24 2.36 -0.73
CA PRO A 18 10.24 1.81 0.19
C PRO A 18 8.80 2.26 -0.05
N PHE A 19 7.83 1.82 0.76
CA PHE A 19 6.40 2.17 0.64
C PHE A 19 6.14 3.66 0.36
N LYS A 20 6.89 4.55 1.03
CA LYS A 20 6.75 6.01 0.85
C LYS A 20 6.97 6.48 -0.59
N ASN A 21 7.71 5.74 -1.41
CA ASN A 21 7.92 6.07 -2.82
C ASN A 21 6.63 5.95 -3.64
N ALA A 22 5.60 5.25 -3.15
CA ALA A 22 4.26 5.28 -3.77
C ALA A 22 3.67 6.70 -3.83
N TYR A 23 4.08 7.61 -2.93
CA TYR A 23 3.65 9.01 -2.92
C TYR A 23 4.53 9.93 -3.80
N ALA A 24 5.42 9.37 -4.63
CA ALA A 24 6.19 10.10 -5.63
C ALA A 24 5.48 10.13 -7.00
N HIS A 25 6.16 10.65 -8.02
CA HIS A 25 5.72 10.64 -9.44
C HIS A 25 4.28 11.10 -9.68
N GLY A 26 3.89 12.17 -8.99
CA GLY A 26 2.58 12.79 -9.11
C GLY A 26 1.46 11.78 -8.85
N PHE A 27 1.53 11.00 -7.78
CA PHE A 27 0.55 9.96 -7.50
C PHE A 27 -0.92 10.43 -7.47
N VAL A 28 -1.84 9.46 -7.59
CA VAL A 28 -3.28 9.64 -7.30
C VAL A 28 -3.72 8.68 -6.22
N ALA A 29 -4.69 9.09 -5.41
CA ALA A 29 -5.36 8.22 -4.45
C ALA A 29 -6.64 7.65 -5.08
N VAL A 30 -6.81 6.34 -4.98
CA VAL A 30 -8.01 5.63 -5.47
C VAL A 30 -8.67 4.92 -4.30
N VAL A 31 -9.87 5.38 -3.93
CA VAL A 31 -10.63 4.84 -2.80
C VAL A 31 -11.60 3.76 -3.25
N GLY A 32 -11.61 2.64 -2.54
CA GLY A 32 -12.57 1.56 -2.78
C GLY A 32 -14.01 1.98 -2.48
N THR A 33 -14.96 1.48 -3.27
CA THR A 33 -16.41 1.70 -3.10
C THR A 33 -17.24 0.41 -3.19
N LYS A 34 -16.60 -0.73 -2.95
CA LYS A 34 -17.24 -2.07 -2.98
C LYS A 34 -17.51 -2.64 -1.59
N GLY A 35 -17.23 -1.88 -0.54
CA GLY A 35 -17.61 -2.23 0.82
C GLY A 35 -19.08 -1.93 1.13
N ASP A 36 -19.40 -1.93 2.42
CA ASP A 36 -20.62 -1.30 2.91
C ASP A 36 -20.39 0.20 3.17
N ASP A 37 -21.48 0.95 3.41
CA ASP A 37 -21.43 2.40 3.64
C ASP A 37 -20.45 2.81 4.75
N ALA A 38 -20.31 1.99 5.80
CA ALA A 38 -19.43 2.28 6.92
C ALA A 38 -17.96 2.06 6.56
N ALA A 39 -17.64 0.99 5.84
CA ALA A 39 -16.32 0.70 5.32
C ALA A 39 -15.87 1.77 4.32
N ASP A 40 -16.74 2.10 3.36
CA ASP A 40 -16.47 3.11 2.33
C ASP A 40 -16.23 4.50 2.95
N ALA A 41 -17.04 4.89 3.92
CA ALA A 41 -16.85 6.14 4.66
C ALA A 41 -15.50 6.16 5.40
N LEU A 42 -15.09 5.05 6.00
CA LEU A 42 -13.83 4.94 6.73
C LEU A 42 -12.61 5.00 5.81
N ILE A 43 -12.69 4.36 4.63
CA ILE A 43 -11.66 4.41 3.59
C ILE A 43 -11.51 5.84 3.05
N MET A 44 -12.62 6.49 2.71
CA MET A 44 -12.62 7.90 2.28
C MET A 44 -12.04 8.82 3.36
N ALA A 45 -12.41 8.62 4.63
CA ALA A 45 -11.86 9.38 5.74
C ALA A 45 -10.34 9.21 5.87
N LYS A 46 -9.81 7.99 5.64
CA LYS A 46 -8.36 7.74 5.64
C LYS A 46 -7.65 8.49 4.52
N ALA A 47 -8.20 8.47 3.30
CA ALA A 47 -7.62 9.18 2.15
C ALA A 47 -7.61 10.70 2.36
N ARG A 48 -8.70 11.26 2.91
CA ARG A 48 -8.78 12.69 3.27
C ARG A 48 -7.81 13.07 4.38
N PHE A 49 -7.71 12.25 5.42
CA PHE A 49 -6.74 12.47 6.49
C PHE A 49 -5.30 12.50 5.94
N ASP A 50 -4.95 11.58 5.04
CA ASP A 50 -3.64 11.59 4.40
C ASP A 50 -3.43 12.81 3.51
N ALA A 51 -4.47 13.29 2.82
CA ALA A 51 -4.41 14.52 2.04
C ALA A 51 -4.11 15.74 2.93
N ASP A 52 -4.77 15.84 4.08
CA ASP A 52 -4.50 16.91 5.05
C ASP A 52 -3.07 16.82 5.61
N GLN A 53 -2.60 15.61 5.94
CA GLN A 53 -1.23 15.42 6.40
C GLN A 53 -0.21 15.78 5.32
N TRP A 54 -0.47 15.44 4.06
CA TRP A 54 0.39 15.77 2.92
C TRP A 54 0.47 17.26 2.66
N TRP A 55 -0.67 17.96 2.76
CA TRP A 55 -0.72 19.41 2.71
C TRP A 55 0.12 20.05 3.81
N VAL A 56 -0.13 19.66 5.07
CA VAL A 56 0.53 20.28 6.24
C VAL A 56 2.04 20.00 6.27
N ARG A 57 2.48 18.81 5.87
CA ARG A 57 3.89 18.38 6.02
C ARG A 57 4.72 18.52 4.75
N GLY A 58 4.09 18.39 3.59
CA GLY A 58 4.76 18.38 2.29
C GLY A 58 4.43 19.58 1.40
N ASN A 59 3.51 20.47 1.83
CA ASN A 59 2.93 21.51 0.98
C ASN A 59 2.43 20.96 -0.37
N GLY A 60 1.93 19.72 -0.33
CA GLY A 60 1.55 18.96 -1.51
C GLY A 60 0.05 18.80 -1.62
N ARG A 61 -0.41 18.44 -2.81
CA ARG A 61 -1.80 18.07 -3.11
C ARG A 61 -1.83 16.87 -4.03
N PHE A 62 -2.86 16.06 -3.92
CA PHE A 62 -3.11 14.94 -4.83
C PHE A 62 -4.60 14.77 -5.06
N GLU A 63 -4.93 14.10 -6.15
CA GLU A 63 -6.30 13.79 -6.54
C GLU A 63 -6.81 12.56 -5.77
N ILE A 64 -8.07 12.60 -5.34
CA ILE A 64 -8.77 11.46 -4.75
C ILE A 64 -9.90 11.07 -5.71
N LEU A 65 -9.85 9.84 -6.21
CA LEU A 65 -10.82 9.24 -7.13
C LEU A 65 -11.49 8.05 -6.45
N THR A 66 -12.75 7.78 -6.77
CA THR A 66 -13.31 6.46 -6.47
C THR A 66 -12.74 5.44 -7.46
N ASP A 67 -12.64 4.19 -7.03
CA ASP A 67 -12.26 3.05 -7.87
C ASP A 67 -13.12 2.95 -9.16
N THR A 68 -14.41 3.28 -9.09
CA THR A 68 -15.31 3.32 -10.26
C THR A 68 -15.06 4.48 -11.23
N ALA A 69 -14.45 5.58 -10.76
CA ALA A 69 -14.09 6.72 -11.60
C ALA A 69 -12.65 6.64 -12.13
N PHE A 70 -11.86 5.69 -11.60
CA PHE A 70 -10.47 5.52 -11.97
C PHE A 70 -10.33 4.72 -13.28
N ASP A 71 -9.67 5.32 -14.27
CA ASP A 71 -9.27 4.66 -15.51
C ASP A 71 -7.73 4.53 -15.56
N PRO A 72 -7.16 3.31 -15.40
CA PRO A 72 -5.71 3.12 -15.37
C PRO A 72 -4.97 3.74 -16.56
N LYS A 73 -5.61 3.79 -17.74
CA LYS A 73 -5.01 4.32 -18.98
C LYS A 73 -4.79 5.82 -18.92
N GLN A 74 -5.66 6.57 -18.24
CA GLN A 74 -5.52 8.03 -18.07
C GLN A 74 -4.38 8.40 -17.11
N TYR A 75 -3.98 7.47 -16.26
CA TYR A 75 -2.96 7.67 -15.23
C TYR A 75 -1.70 6.83 -15.49
N LEU A 76 -1.41 6.49 -16.76
CA LEU A 76 -0.19 5.77 -17.12
C LEU A 76 1.07 6.52 -16.65
N GLY A 77 2.04 5.77 -16.12
CA GLY A 77 3.32 6.30 -15.64
C GLY A 77 3.26 7.05 -14.29
N ARG A 78 2.07 7.37 -13.77
CA ARG A 78 1.89 7.91 -12.42
C ARG A 78 1.88 6.77 -11.39
N ASN A 79 2.27 7.08 -10.15
CA ASN A 79 1.99 6.17 -9.05
C ASN A 79 0.51 6.21 -8.68
N VAL A 80 0.00 5.11 -8.12
CA VAL A 80 -1.36 5.01 -7.61
C VAL A 80 -1.29 4.55 -6.16
N VAL A 81 -2.07 5.16 -5.28
CA VAL A 81 -2.24 4.70 -3.91
C VAL A 81 -3.68 4.20 -3.75
N LEU A 82 -3.84 2.89 -3.63
CA LEU A 82 -5.12 2.27 -3.33
C LEU A 82 -5.42 2.41 -1.83
N TYR A 83 -6.64 2.86 -1.53
CA TYR A 83 -7.21 2.82 -0.20
C TYR A 83 -8.34 1.79 -0.19
N GLY A 84 -8.30 0.89 0.80
CA GLY A 84 -9.20 -0.26 0.87
C GLY A 84 -8.51 -1.56 0.46
N ASN A 85 -9.10 -2.68 0.85
CA ASN A 85 -8.60 -4.02 0.55
C ASN A 85 -9.15 -4.57 -0.78
N HIS A 86 -8.78 -5.79 -1.15
CA HIS A 86 -9.15 -6.41 -2.42
C HIS A 86 -10.68 -6.55 -2.60
N ASP A 87 -11.42 -6.85 -1.52
CA ASP A 87 -12.88 -6.95 -1.58
C ASP A 87 -13.56 -5.58 -1.73
N GLN A 88 -12.87 -4.51 -1.35
CA GLN A 88 -13.41 -3.15 -1.25
C GLN A 88 -13.05 -2.25 -2.43
N ASN A 89 -11.97 -2.56 -3.17
CA ASN A 89 -11.44 -1.68 -4.20
C ASN A 89 -11.39 -2.38 -5.56
N ALA A 90 -12.27 -1.98 -6.48
CA ALA A 90 -12.39 -2.58 -7.81
C ALA A 90 -11.15 -2.40 -8.70
N ALA A 91 -10.25 -1.46 -8.38
CA ALA A 91 -9.02 -1.24 -9.13
C ALA A 91 -7.90 -2.23 -8.76
N TRP A 92 -8.08 -3.06 -7.72
CA TRP A 92 -7.05 -3.97 -7.20
C TRP A 92 -6.48 -4.90 -8.27
N GLY A 93 -7.33 -5.72 -8.90
CA GLY A 93 -6.90 -6.69 -9.91
C GLY A 93 -6.23 -6.03 -11.12
N ALA A 94 -6.72 -4.86 -11.54
CA ALA A 94 -6.17 -4.13 -12.69
C ALA A 94 -4.76 -3.56 -12.45
N LEU A 95 -4.39 -3.26 -11.20
CA LEU A 95 -3.11 -2.63 -10.87
C LEU A 95 -2.09 -3.57 -10.23
N ILE A 96 -2.55 -4.57 -9.47
CA ILE A 96 -1.69 -5.51 -8.73
C ILE A 96 -1.66 -6.89 -9.39
N GLY A 97 -2.75 -7.29 -10.05
CA GLY A 97 -2.92 -8.63 -10.61
C GLY A 97 -3.36 -9.67 -9.58
N ASP A 98 -4.06 -10.71 -10.05
CA ASP A 98 -4.66 -11.73 -9.19
C ASP A 98 -3.65 -12.78 -8.68
N SER A 99 -2.47 -12.86 -9.30
CA SER A 99 -1.43 -13.85 -8.98
C SER A 99 -0.40 -13.35 -7.96
N THR A 100 -0.65 -12.21 -7.30
CA THR A 100 0.25 -11.71 -6.26
C THR A 100 0.19 -12.61 -5.02
N SER A 101 1.35 -12.87 -4.42
CA SER A 101 1.46 -13.62 -3.17
C SER A 101 1.06 -12.80 -1.94
N ILE A 102 0.65 -11.54 -2.12
CA ILE A 102 0.16 -10.65 -1.06
C ILE A 102 -1.30 -10.32 -1.32
N ASP A 103 -2.16 -10.68 -0.38
CA ASP A 103 -3.58 -10.38 -0.49
C ASP A 103 -4.14 -9.88 0.84
N VAL A 104 -5.04 -8.91 0.74
CA VAL A 104 -5.71 -8.32 1.90
C VAL A 104 -7.19 -8.35 1.59
N ARG A 105 -7.95 -9.03 2.44
CA ARG A 105 -9.39 -9.20 2.30
C ARG A 105 -10.08 -8.95 3.63
N ASN A 106 -11.39 -8.88 3.60
CA ASN A 106 -12.18 -8.82 4.82
C ASN A 106 -11.87 -10.05 5.69
N GLY A 107 -11.42 -9.81 6.93
CA GLY A 107 -11.08 -10.83 7.91
C GLY A 107 -9.76 -11.59 7.68
N SER A 108 -9.00 -11.31 6.62
CA SER A 108 -7.76 -12.06 6.36
C SER A 108 -6.65 -11.27 5.65
N PHE A 109 -5.42 -11.55 6.05
CA PHE A 109 -4.20 -11.06 5.44
C PHE A 109 -3.32 -12.26 5.04
N ALA A 110 -2.96 -12.34 3.77
CA ALA A 110 -1.94 -13.23 3.25
C ALA A 110 -0.70 -12.41 2.92
N GLY A 111 0.37 -12.61 3.68
CA GLY A 111 1.63 -11.93 3.50
C GLY A 111 2.74 -12.84 2.98
N PRO A 112 3.93 -12.29 2.74
CA PRO A 112 5.09 -13.00 2.22
C PRO A 112 5.47 -14.28 2.97
N THR A 113 5.47 -14.23 4.29
CA THR A 113 5.95 -15.29 5.17
C THR A 113 4.83 -16.01 5.91
N SER A 114 3.65 -15.38 6.03
CA SER A 114 2.62 -15.83 6.94
C SER A 114 1.21 -15.47 6.49
N ARG A 115 0.21 -16.16 7.05
CA ARG A 115 -1.20 -15.92 6.80
C ARG A 115 -1.87 -15.69 8.14
N HIS A 116 -2.73 -14.68 8.19
CA HIS A 116 -3.37 -14.23 9.42
C HIS A 116 -4.86 -13.97 9.18
N THR A 117 -5.65 -14.22 10.21
CA THR A 117 -7.08 -13.89 10.26
C THR A 117 -7.38 -12.91 11.37
N GLY A 118 -8.52 -12.22 11.26
CA GLY A 118 -9.00 -11.20 12.17
C GLY A 118 -9.31 -9.88 11.46
N GLU A 119 -10.09 -9.01 12.10
CA GLU A 119 -10.52 -7.70 11.57
C GLU A 119 -9.62 -6.53 12.02
N ASP A 120 -8.59 -6.84 12.79
CA ASP A 120 -7.72 -5.91 13.50
C ASP A 120 -6.37 -5.68 12.80
N ILE A 121 -6.19 -6.18 11.58
CA ILE A 121 -4.92 -6.09 10.86
C ILE A 121 -4.95 -4.89 9.90
N ALA A 122 -3.93 -4.05 9.99
CA ALA A 122 -3.62 -2.99 9.05
C ALA A 122 -2.39 -3.37 8.24
N THR A 123 -2.34 -2.97 6.98
CA THR A 123 -1.18 -3.18 6.13
C THR A 123 -0.93 -2.02 5.18
N MET A 124 0.34 -1.76 4.93
CA MET A 124 0.83 -0.84 3.93
C MET A 124 1.90 -1.53 3.12
N PHE A 125 1.76 -1.54 1.80
CA PHE A 125 2.79 -2.10 0.95
C PHE A 125 2.86 -1.40 -0.40
N VAL A 126 3.98 -1.55 -1.09
CA VAL A 126 4.18 -1.04 -2.45
C VAL A 126 4.60 -2.16 -3.38
N LEU A 127 3.97 -2.20 -4.55
CA LEU A 127 4.29 -3.13 -5.61
C LEU A 127 4.50 -2.39 -6.94
N PRO A 128 5.17 -3.03 -7.90
CA PRO A 128 5.10 -2.63 -9.30
C PRO A 128 3.63 -2.66 -9.78
N ARG A 129 3.15 -1.60 -10.43
CA ARG A 129 1.92 -1.66 -11.23
C ARG A 129 2.07 -2.69 -12.36
N ILE A 130 1.13 -3.61 -12.52
CA ILE A 130 1.20 -4.60 -13.61
C ILE A 130 0.93 -4.01 -14.99
N ASP A 131 0.27 -2.85 -15.04
CA ASP A 131 -0.20 -2.21 -16.27
C ASP A 131 0.80 -1.17 -16.84
N CYS A 132 1.93 -0.93 -16.18
CA CYS A 132 3.00 -0.07 -16.69
C CYS A 132 4.40 -0.43 -16.15
N ASP A 133 5.44 0.05 -16.83
CA ASP A 133 6.85 -0.23 -16.51
C ASP A 133 7.50 0.82 -15.59
N GLN A 134 6.83 1.95 -15.35
CA GLN A 134 7.32 3.04 -14.51
C GLN A 134 6.60 3.12 -13.16
N GLY A 135 5.28 3.04 -13.16
CA GLY A 135 4.46 3.31 -11.99
C GLY A 135 4.55 2.23 -10.90
N GLN A 136 4.29 2.66 -9.68
CA GLN A 136 4.09 1.83 -8.50
C GLN A 136 2.66 1.93 -8.00
N VAL A 137 2.19 0.87 -7.36
CA VAL A 137 0.94 0.85 -6.60
C VAL A 137 1.29 0.74 -5.13
N GLY A 138 1.01 1.81 -4.37
CA GLY A 138 0.96 1.76 -2.92
C GLY A 138 -0.42 1.28 -2.48
N VAL A 139 -0.48 0.52 -1.40
CA VAL A 139 -1.74 0.04 -0.83
C VAL A 139 -1.79 0.46 0.63
N VAL A 140 -2.90 1.07 1.04
CA VAL A 140 -3.28 1.31 2.42
C VAL A 140 -4.57 0.53 2.67
N ALA A 141 -4.43 -0.64 3.28
CA ALA A 141 -5.53 -1.58 3.46
C ALA A 141 -5.62 -2.08 4.90
N ALA A 142 -6.76 -2.67 5.21
CA ALA A 142 -6.98 -3.37 6.47
C ALA A 142 -7.94 -4.53 6.25
N THR A 143 -7.90 -5.49 7.16
CA THR A 143 -8.81 -6.64 7.14
C THR A 143 -10.18 -6.33 7.73
N GLY A 144 -10.34 -5.18 8.39
CA GLY A 144 -11.61 -4.72 8.93
C GLY A 144 -11.53 -3.31 9.51
N ALA A 145 -12.64 -2.84 10.08
CA ALA A 145 -12.74 -1.47 10.57
C ALA A 145 -11.79 -1.17 11.75
N VAL A 146 -11.49 -2.17 12.59
CA VAL A 146 -10.52 -2.04 13.68
C VAL A 146 -9.11 -1.84 13.12
N GLY A 147 -8.71 -2.65 12.15
CA GLY A 147 -7.43 -2.48 11.43
C GLY A 147 -7.35 -1.13 10.72
N MET A 148 -8.41 -0.70 10.03
CA MET A 148 -8.39 0.58 9.30
C MET A 148 -8.24 1.78 10.25
N ARG A 149 -8.89 1.74 11.42
CA ARG A 149 -8.67 2.75 12.47
C ARG A 149 -7.24 2.73 13.01
N ALA A 150 -6.60 1.55 13.09
CA ALA A 150 -5.19 1.47 13.44
C ALA A 150 -4.30 2.10 12.36
N ALA A 151 -4.59 1.84 11.07
CA ALA A 151 -3.88 2.45 9.94
C ALA A 151 -3.98 3.98 9.92
N MET A 152 -5.12 4.57 10.33
CA MET A 152 -5.28 6.03 10.48
C MET A 152 -4.28 6.65 11.46
N ARG A 153 -3.82 5.89 12.47
CA ARG A 153 -2.90 6.38 13.49
C ARG A 153 -1.44 6.21 13.12
N THR A 154 -1.13 5.58 11.98
CA THR A 154 0.24 5.39 11.52
C THR A 154 0.75 6.64 10.80
N PRO A 155 1.83 7.28 11.29
CA PRO A 155 2.29 8.56 10.77
C PRO A 155 3.15 8.40 9.50
N ILE A 156 2.52 8.06 8.37
CA ILE A 156 3.20 7.81 7.08
C ILE A 156 4.07 9.02 6.68
N PHE A 157 3.58 10.25 6.86
CA PHE A 157 4.29 11.46 6.40
C PHE A 157 5.21 12.11 7.43
N SER A 158 5.45 11.47 8.58
CA SER A 158 6.41 11.97 9.56
C SER A 158 7.85 11.64 9.16
N ALA A 159 8.74 12.61 9.32
CA ALA A 159 10.18 12.41 9.16
C ALA A 159 10.70 11.37 10.18
N GLY A 160 11.70 10.58 9.79
CA GLY A 160 12.27 9.51 10.62
C GLY A 160 11.47 8.20 10.66
N VAL A 161 10.24 8.17 10.13
CA VAL A 161 9.46 6.93 10.01
C VAL A 161 9.92 6.18 8.75
N GLY A 162 10.68 5.10 8.92
CA GLY A 162 11.03 4.18 7.83
C GLY A 162 9.95 3.11 7.68
N VAL A 163 9.01 3.30 6.75
CA VAL A 163 8.08 2.22 6.37
C VAL A 163 8.80 1.40 5.30
N PRO A 164 9.02 0.09 5.48
CA PRO A 164 9.67 -0.76 4.48
C PRO A 164 8.76 -0.98 3.24
N ASP A 165 9.09 -1.89 2.34
CA ASP A 165 8.21 -2.13 1.17
C ASP A 165 6.85 -2.70 1.56
N LEU A 166 6.80 -3.49 2.63
CA LEU A 166 5.58 -4.03 3.20
C LEU A 166 5.68 -4.01 4.73
N ILE A 167 4.63 -3.53 5.38
CA ILE A 167 4.39 -3.70 6.80
C ILE A 167 2.94 -4.16 7.01
N ALA A 168 2.74 -5.08 7.93
CA ALA A 168 1.44 -5.48 8.45
C ALA A 168 1.52 -5.57 9.97
N PHE A 169 0.49 -5.06 10.65
CA PHE A 169 0.45 -5.01 12.10
C PHE A 169 -0.99 -5.15 12.60
N ARG A 170 -1.14 -5.73 13.79
CA ARG A 170 -2.41 -5.75 14.50
C ARG A 170 -2.66 -4.42 15.19
N ALA A 171 -3.92 -4.09 15.45
CA ALA A 171 -4.31 -2.86 16.15
C ALA A 171 -3.69 -2.74 17.54
N SER A 172 -3.33 -3.86 18.17
CA SER A 172 -2.56 -3.89 19.43
C SER A 172 -1.19 -3.23 19.33
N MET A 173 -0.63 -3.02 18.13
CA MET A 173 0.59 -2.21 17.94
C MET A 173 0.46 -0.81 18.54
N LEU A 174 -0.75 -0.25 18.60
CA LEU A 174 -0.99 1.07 19.18
C LEU A 174 -0.82 1.12 20.70
N THR A 175 -0.94 -0.02 21.39
CA THR A 175 -0.80 -0.13 22.85
C THR A 175 0.49 -0.84 23.25
N ASP A 176 0.84 -1.89 22.52
CA ASP A 176 1.89 -2.84 22.88
C ASP A 176 3.20 -2.56 22.12
N GLY A 177 3.17 -1.63 21.17
CA GLY A 177 4.32 -1.24 20.35
C GLY A 177 4.70 -2.29 19.32
N ALA A 178 6.01 -2.48 19.12
CA ALA A 178 6.54 -3.28 18.00
C ALA A 178 6.14 -4.77 18.03
N THR A 179 5.71 -5.30 19.17
CA THR A 179 5.21 -6.68 19.30
C THR A 179 3.92 -6.91 18.49
N GLY A 180 3.16 -5.85 18.21
CA GLY A 180 1.98 -5.89 17.34
C GLY A 180 2.28 -5.99 15.85
N ILE A 181 3.55 -5.82 15.43
CA ILE A 181 3.95 -5.99 14.02
C ILE A 181 3.96 -7.47 13.69
N ILE A 182 3.12 -7.87 12.74
CA ILE A 182 3.03 -9.27 12.27
C ILE A 182 4.00 -9.56 11.13
N GLU A 183 4.22 -8.58 10.26
CA GLU A 183 5.13 -8.73 9.13
C GLU A 183 5.73 -7.39 8.74
N ALA A 184 7.00 -7.37 8.38
CA ALA A 184 7.68 -6.20 7.87
C ALA A 184 8.87 -6.62 7.02
N GLY A 185 9.12 -5.96 5.89
CA GLY A 185 10.28 -6.29 5.08
C GLY A 185 10.32 -5.63 3.71
N PHE A 186 11.37 -5.99 2.97
CA PHE A 186 11.67 -5.52 1.64
C PHE A 186 11.65 -6.69 0.67
N PHE A 187 11.05 -6.50 -0.50
CA PHE A 187 11.17 -7.47 -1.59
C PHE A 187 12.60 -7.50 -2.13
N GLY A 188 12.96 -8.57 -2.83
CA GLY A 188 14.18 -8.65 -3.61
C GLY A 188 14.24 -7.59 -4.72
N ASN A 189 15.40 -7.47 -5.37
CA ASN A 189 15.56 -6.55 -6.51
C ASN A 189 14.66 -6.92 -7.70
N ASP A 190 14.27 -8.17 -7.80
CA ASP A 190 13.29 -8.70 -8.76
C ASP A 190 11.83 -8.55 -8.29
N TRP A 191 11.57 -7.83 -7.18
CA TRP A 191 10.29 -7.77 -6.47
C TRP A 191 9.82 -9.11 -5.90
N GLY A 192 10.68 -10.13 -5.87
CA GLY A 192 10.38 -11.44 -5.33
C GLY A 192 10.31 -11.48 -3.81
N ILE A 193 9.51 -12.40 -3.29
CA ILE A 193 9.43 -12.70 -1.85
C ILE A 193 10.63 -13.56 -1.42
N ASP A 194 10.97 -14.57 -2.20
CA ASP A 194 12.03 -15.55 -1.88
C ASP A 194 13.42 -14.92 -1.83
N THR A 195 13.62 -13.88 -2.63
CA THR A 195 14.82 -13.05 -2.72
C THR A 195 14.78 -11.83 -1.78
N GLY A 196 13.67 -11.67 -1.03
CA GLY A 196 13.43 -10.55 -0.13
C GLY A 196 14.07 -10.69 1.24
N THR A 197 14.07 -9.59 1.99
CA THR A 197 14.49 -9.54 3.39
C THR A 197 13.28 -9.26 4.27
N TRP A 198 12.93 -10.25 5.10
CA TRP A 198 11.77 -10.19 5.98
C TRP A 198 12.18 -10.18 7.46
N MET A 199 11.43 -9.47 8.27
CA MET A 199 11.56 -9.48 9.73
C MET A 199 11.52 -10.91 10.24
N ARG A 200 12.48 -11.28 11.08
CA ARG A 200 12.47 -12.53 11.83
C ARG A 200 11.88 -12.26 13.21
N ARG A 201 10.94 -13.10 13.62
CA ARG A 201 10.40 -13.10 14.99
C ARG A 201 11.24 -14.00 15.88
#